data_AF-A0A0L6V0F5-F1
#
_entry.id   AF-A0A0L6V0F5-F1
#
_cell.length_a   1.000
_cell.length_b   1.000
_cell.length_c   1.000
_cell.angle_alpha   90.00
_cell.angle_beta   90.00
_cell.angle_gamma   90.00
#
_symmetry.space_group_name_H-M   'P 1'
#
loop_
_entity.id
_entity.type
_entity.pdbx_description
1 polymer ?
#
loop_
_entity_poly.entity_id
_entity_poly.type
_entity_poly.pdbx_seq_one_letter_code
_entity_poly.pdbx_strand_id
1 'polypeptide(L)'
;MIDGQPDLEDDDNTILCAIILSKLSTATQNNVVNSENEDNAQALWKAILKRFISSEPSNRARVYNQFSNISFDISNIEKFITEVRSVLVKMEDVGIKIQEDIITYDLLKQLPRSLDNIKQTITHSRDGEEIKPETLLHHLEIHLNELKVTNASKSKTIVTTMYTNEDQRCSAGTHNPNSRTHTKDKCWALYPEKRLVFLKKREELQTKAKTA
;
A
#
# COMPACT_ATOMS: atom_id res chain seq x y z
N MET A 1 -23.94 21.33 8.13
CA MET A 1 -24.52 22.68 8.25
C MET A 1 -23.54 23.64 7.62
N ILE A 2 -23.78 24.11 6.39
CA ILE A 2 -22.80 24.90 5.61
C ILE A 2 -23.29 26.34 5.38
N ASP A 3 -24.57 26.64 5.63
CA ASP A 3 -25.17 27.90 5.19
C ASP A 3 -25.12 29.05 6.21
N GLY A 4 -24.59 28.82 7.42
CA GLY A 4 -24.52 29.84 8.47
C GLY A 4 -25.91 30.26 8.94
N GLN A 5 -26.81 29.29 9.13
CA GLN A 5 -28.10 29.51 9.79
C GLN A 5 -28.30 28.50 10.92
N PRO A 6 -28.96 28.91 12.03
CA PRO A 6 -29.42 30.28 12.33
C PRO A 6 -28.27 31.27 12.59
N ASP A 7 -28.62 32.55 12.72
CA ASP A 7 -27.68 33.58 13.15
C ASP A 7 -27.14 33.25 14.55
N LEU A 8 -25.90 33.65 14.80
CA LEU A 8 -25.27 33.49 16.10
C LEU A 8 -25.84 34.49 17.09
N GLU A 9 -25.87 34.12 18.37
CA GLU A 9 -26.13 35.08 19.45
C GLU A 9 -25.03 36.15 19.46
N ASP A 10 -25.37 37.39 19.83
CA ASP A 10 -24.46 38.55 19.73
C ASP A 10 -23.14 38.34 20.49
N ASP A 11 -23.21 37.72 21.68
CA ASP A 11 -22.04 37.41 22.50
C ASP A 11 -21.12 36.40 21.81
N ASP A 12 -21.68 35.32 21.26
CA ASP A 12 -20.95 34.30 20.52
C ASP A 12 -20.34 34.87 19.23
N ASN A 13 -21.10 35.68 18.50
CA ASN A 13 -20.64 36.35 17.28
C ASN A 13 -19.42 37.24 17.58
N THR A 14 -19.50 38.06 18.62
CA THR A 14 -18.41 38.96 19.02
C THR A 14 -17.15 38.18 19.44
N ILE A 15 -17.32 37.12 20.25
CA ILE A 15 -16.20 36.26 20.67
C ILE A 15 -15.55 35.60 19.45
N LEU A 16 -16.34 35.06 18.52
CA LEU A 16 -15.81 34.39 17.34
C LEU A 16 -15.13 35.36 16.37
N CYS A 17 -15.66 36.57 16.16
CA CYS A 17 -14.99 37.62 15.39
C CYS A 17 -13.61 37.92 15.96
N ALA A 18 -13.52 38.16 17.28
CA ALA A 18 -12.26 38.46 17.95
C ALA A 18 -11.25 37.30 17.81
N ILE A 19 -11.70 36.06 17.99
CA ILE A 19 -10.85 34.87 17.81
C ILE A 19 -10.35 34.78 16.36
N ILE A 20 -11.24 34.86 15.37
CA ILE A 20 -10.90 34.75 13.95
C ILE A 20 -9.87 35.83 13.58
N LEU A 21 -10.16 37.09 13.89
CA LEU A 21 -9.27 38.21 13.58
C LEU A 21 -7.91 38.02 14.24
N SER A 22 -7.86 37.63 15.52
CA SER A 22 -6.59 37.41 16.24
C SER A 22 -5.71 36.29 15.65
N LYS A 23 -6.28 35.34 14.90
CA LYS A 23 -5.56 34.21 14.30
C LYS A 23 -5.13 34.46 12.87
N LEU A 24 -5.67 35.48 12.20
CA LEU A 24 -5.26 35.85 10.85
C LEU A 24 -4.00 36.71 10.87
N SER A 25 -3.11 36.47 9.91
CA SER A 25 -2.00 37.39 9.66
C SER A 25 -2.54 38.75 9.17
N THR A 26 -1.83 39.85 9.45
CA THR A 26 -2.22 41.19 8.99
C THR A 26 -2.40 41.24 7.46
N ALA A 27 -1.55 40.55 6.71
CA ALA A 27 -1.68 40.45 5.25
C ALA A 27 -2.98 39.74 4.86
N THR A 28 -3.39 38.70 5.58
CA THR A 28 -4.66 38.01 5.33
C THR A 28 -5.86 38.86 5.72
N GLN A 29 -5.81 39.55 6.86
CA GLN A 29 -6.88 40.44 7.31
C GLN A 29 -7.18 41.51 6.25
N ASN A 30 -6.16 42.21 5.75
CA ASN A 30 -6.31 43.26 4.73
C ASN A 30 -6.97 42.79 3.42
N ASN A 31 -6.94 41.49 3.14
CA ASN A 31 -7.48 40.93 1.91
C ASN A 31 -8.86 40.28 2.09
N VAL A 32 -9.29 40.04 3.33
CA VAL A 32 -10.47 39.22 3.64
C VAL A 32 -11.50 39.99 4.47
N VAL A 33 -11.04 40.91 5.33
CA VAL A 33 -11.88 41.72 6.21
C VAL A 33 -12.28 43.00 5.51
N ASN A 34 -13.55 43.36 5.59
CA ASN A 34 -14.11 44.62 5.11
C ASN A 34 -15.23 45.10 6.04
N SER A 35 -15.74 46.31 5.81
CA SER A 35 -16.81 46.91 6.63
C SER A 35 -18.13 46.14 6.62
N GLU A 36 -18.33 45.18 5.70
CA GLU A 36 -19.54 44.37 5.63
C GLU A 36 -19.44 43.09 6.48
N ASN A 37 -18.22 42.63 6.79
CA ASN A 37 -18.00 41.36 7.47
C ASN A 37 -17.25 41.46 8.80
N GLU A 38 -16.59 42.58 9.12
CA GLU A 38 -15.71 42.70 10.30
C GLU A 38 -16.39 42.34 11.62
N ASP A 39 -17.69 42.59 11.73
CA ASP A 39 -18.50 42.32 12.92
C ASP A 39 -19.42 41.09 12.76
N ASN A 40 -19.23 40.26 11.74
CA ASN A 40 -20.03 39.06 11.53
C ASN A 40 -19.13 37.83 11.33
N ALA A 41 -19.09 36.95 12.34
CA ALA A 41 -18.20 35.80 12.38
C ALA A 41 -18.50 34.80 11.26
N GLN A 42 -19.77 34.61 10.92
CA GLN A 42 -20.18 33.74 9.81
C GLN A 42 -19.77 34.33 8.46
N ALA A 43 -19.89 35.65 8.28
CA ALA A 43 -19.47 36.35 7.07
C ALA A 43 -17.94 36.35 6.93
N LEU A 44 -17.19 36.58 8.01
CA LEU A 44 -15.73 36.43 8.05
C LEU A 44 -15.32 35.02 7.66
N TRP A 45 -15.93 34.00 8.29
CA TRP A 45 -15.63 32.62 7.97
C TRP A 45 -15.92 32.29 6.50
N LYS A 46 -17.06 32.73 5.98
CA LYS A 46 -17.40 32.60 4.55
C LYS A 46 -16.40 33.32 3.65
N ALA A 47 -15.93 34.51 4.00
CA ALA A 47 -14.94 35.27 3.25
C ALA A 47 -13.55 34.58 3.26
N ILE A 48 -13.14 34.03 4.40
CA ILE A 48 -11.92 33.22 4.55
C ILE A 48 -12.02 31.98 3.68
N LEU A 49 -13.11 31.21 3.80
CA LEU A 49 -13.35 30.04 2.96
C LEU A 49 -13.32 30.43 1.48
N LYS A 50 -14.06 31.48 1.08
CA LYS A 50 -14.05 31.98 -0.29
C LYS A 50 -12.66 32.35 -0.77
N ARG A 51 -11.78 32.93 0.07
CA ARG A 51 -10.42 33.35 -0.30
C ARG A 51 -9.45 32.17 -0.42
N PHE A 52 -9.54 31.19 0.47
CA PHE A 52 -8.57 30.09 0.60
C PHE A 52 -9.00 28.79 -0.07
N ILE A 53 -10.32 28.60 -0.24
CA ILE A 53 -10.94 27.60 -1.13
C ILE A 53 -11.18 28.22 -2.52
N SER A 54 -10.88 29.52 -2.71
CA SER A 54 -11.01 30.21 -3.99
C SER A 54 -10.36 29.42 -5.12
N SER A 55 -11.08 29.28 -6.23
CA SER A 55 -10.56 28.84 -7.53
C SER A 55 -9.62 29.87 -8.19
N GLU A 56 -8.97 30.71 -7.38
CA GLU A 56 -7.99 31.69 -7.82
C GLU A 56 -6.83 30.99 -8.54
N PRO A 57 -6.28 31.61 -9.61
CA PRO A 57 -5.20 30.99 -10.39
C PRO A 57 -3.97 30.60 -9.57
N SER A 58 -3.60 31.40 -8.56
CA SER A 58 -2.45 31.12 -7.68
C SER A 58 -2.66 29.87 -6.82
N ASN A 59 -3.84 29.73 -6.21
CA ASN A 59 -4.20 28.56 -5.41
C ASN A 59 -4.29 27.30 -6.28
N ARG A 60 -4.92 27.42 -7.46
CA ARG A 60 -4.98 26.34 -8.45
C ARG A 60 -3.59 25.91 -8.91
N ALA A 61 -2.71 26.86 -9.23
CA ALA A 61 -1.33 26.56 -9.62
C ALA A 61 -0.57 25.84 -8.50
N ARG A 62 -0.75 26.26 -7.24
CA ARG A 62 -0.12 25.60 -6.08
C ARG A 62 -0.57 24.14 -5.94
N VAL A 63 -1.87 23.88 -6.02
CA VAL A 63 -2.43 22.51 -5.92
C VAL A 63 -2.02 21.66 -7.13
N TYR A 64 -2.07 22.22 -8.34
CA TYR A 64 -1.61 21.52 -9.54
C TYR A 64 -0.13 21.16 -9.47
N ASN A 65 0.71 22.07 -8.98
CA ASN A 65 2.13 21.79 -8.76
C ASN A 65 2.36 20.70 -7.71
N GLN A 66 1.50 20.61 -6.68
CA GLN A 66 1.54 19.48 -5.75
C GLN A 66 1.28 18.16 -6.48
N PHE A 67 0.26 18.10 -7.32
CA PHE A 67 -0.05 16.91 -8.13
C PHE A 67 1.11 16.54 -9.06
N SER A 68 1.63 17.51 -9.82
CA SER A 68 2.71 17.28 -10.79
C SER A 68 4.02 16.83 -10.14
N ASN A 69 4.23 17.16 -8.86
CA ASN A 69 5.45 16.82 -8.11
C ASN A 69 5.30 15.54 -7.27
N ILE A 70 4.13 14.89 -7.27
CA ILE A 70 4.01 13.55 -6.71
C ILE A 70 5.04 12.67 -7.40
N SER A 71 5.69 11.79 -6.64
CA SER A 71 6.67 10.84 -7.16
C SER A 71 6.41 9.48 -6.58
N PHE A 72 6.55 8.45 -7.41
CA PHE A 72 6.36 7.07 -6.97
C PHE A 72 7.64 6.52 -6.32
N ASP A 73 7.50 6.01 -5.09
CA ASP A 73 8.54 5.25 -4.40
C ASP A 73 8.03 3.84 -4.10
N ILE A 74 8.71 2.84 -4.67
CA ILE A 74 8.36 1.43 -4.47
C ILE A 74 8.49 0.97 -3.01
N SER A 75 9.33 1.66 -2.23
CA SER A 75 9.51 1.39 -0.79
C SER A 75 8.34 1.91 0.04
N ASN A 76 7.53 2.82 -0.50
CA ASN A 76 6.44 3.47 0.21
C ASN A 76 5.23 3.76 -0.71
N ILE A 77 4.62 2.70 -1.21
CA ILE A 77 3.42 2.75 -2.06
C ILE A 77 2.25 3.43 -1.31
N GLU A 78 2.15 3.23 0.01
CA GLU A 78 1.09 3.82 0.85
C GLU A 78 1.12 5.34 0.88
N LYS A 79 2.34 5.93 0.93
CA LYS A 79 2.52 7.38 0.83
C LYS A 79 2.02 7.90 -0.51
N PHE A 80 2.39 7.26 -1.62
CA PHE A 80 1.93 7.64 -2.95
C PHE A 80 0.39 7.63 -3.03
N ILE A 81 -0.25 6.54 -2.58
CA ILE A 81 -1.72 6.43 -2.57
C ILE A 81 -2.36 7.58 -1.77
N THR A 82 -1.81 7.88 -0.60
CA THR A 82 -2.33 8.94 0.28
C THR A 82 -2.16 10.33 -0.32
N GLU A 83 -0.99 10.62 -0.92
CA GLU A 83 -0.70 11.89 -1.57
C GLU A 83 -1.62 12.13 -2.77
N VAL A 84 -1.84 11.11 -3.61
CA VAL A 84 -2.76 11.19 -4.75
C VAL A 84 -4.19 11.46 -4.27
N ARG A 85 -4.72 10.70 -3.30
CA ARG A 85 -6.06 10.95 -2.74
C ARG A 85 -6.20 12.36 -2.20
N SER A 86 -5.21 12.82 -1.44
CA SER A 86 -5.22 14.17 -0.86
C SER A 86 -5.25 15.25 -1.94
N VAL A 87 -4.50 15.09 -3.03
CA VAL A 87 -4.43 16.10 -4.08
C VAL A 87 -5.67 16.10 -4.95
N LEU A 88 -6.29 14.95 -5.22
CA LEU A 88 -7.54 14.86 -5.98
C LEU A 88 -8.67 15.66 -5.29
N VAL A 89 -8.85 15.46 -3.98
CA VAL A 89 -9.82 16.23 -3.18
C VAL A 89 -9.49 17.72 -3.24
N LYS A 90 -8.22 18.10 -3.03
CA LYS A 90 -7.80 19.51 -3.11
C LYS A 90 -8.03 20.11 -4.49
N MET A 91 -7.85 19.34 -5.56
CA MET A 91 -8.07 19.78 -6.93
C MET A 91 -9.55 20.09 -7.16
N GLU A 92 -10.45 19.23 -6.66
CA GLU A 92 -11.89 19.48 -6.66
C GLU A 92 -12.26 20.73 -5.86
N ASP A 93 -11.74 20.85 -4.63
CA ASP A 93 -12.00 21.98 -3.72
C ASP A 93 -11.63 23.33 -4.36
N VAL A 94 -10.51 23.40 -5.10
CA VAL A 94 -10.06 24.63 -5.77
C VAL A 94 -10.57 24.75 -7.22
N GLY A 95 -11.47 23.86 -7.65
CA GLY A 95 -12.12 23.90 -8.96
C GLY A 95 -11.21 23.58 -10.15
N ILE A 96 -10.16 22.78 -9.97
CA ILE A 96 -9.39 22.20 -11.07
C ILE A 96 -10.20 21.05 -11.67
N LYS A 97 -10.67 21.25 -12.91
CA LYS A 97 -11.40 20.24 -13.68
C LYS A 97 -10.46 19.63 -14.73
N ILE A 98 -10.05 18.38 -14.51
CA ILE A 98 -9.29 17.58 -15.46
C ILE A 98 -10.05 16.26 -15.59
N GLN A 99 -10.07 15.67 -16.78
CA GLN A 99 -10.72 14.38 -16.99
C GLN A 99 -9.98 13.27 -16.21
N GLU A 100 -10.75 12.36 -15.62
CA GLU A 100 -10.24 11.28 -14.76
C GLU A 100 -9.22 10.39 -15.50
N ASP A 101 -9.44 10.14 -16.78
CA ASP A 101 -8.55 9.35 -17.63
C ASP A 101 -7.20 10.03 -17.85
N ILE A 102 -7.18 11.34 -18.11
CA ILE A 102 -5.94 12.14 -18.26
C ILE A 102 -5.12 12.10 -16.97
N ILE A 103 -5.77 12.32 -15.82
CA ILE A 103 -5.11 12.22 -14.51
C ILE A 103 -4.51 10.83 -14.35
N THR A 104 -5.28 9.79 -14.68
CA THR A 104 -4.84 8.41 -14.54
C THR A 104 -3.66 8.09 -15.46
N TYR A 105 -3.67 8.54 -16.71
CA TYR A 105 -2.54 8.37 -17.63
C TYR A 105 -1.27 9.00 -17.08
N ASP A 106 -1.35 10.18 -16.47
CA ASP A 106 -0.19 10.84 -15.89
C ASP A 106 0.33 10.11 -14.64
N LEU A 107 -0.55 9.60 -13.78
CA LEU A 107 -0.17 8.75 -12.65
C LEU A 107 0.47 7.43 -13.12
N LEU A 108 -0.07 6.80 -14.15
CA LEU A 108 0.47 5.56 -14.73
C LEU A 108 1.87 5.77 -15.30
N LYS A 109 2.17 6.93 -15.90
CA LYS A 109 3.52 7.26 -16.40
C LYS A 109 4.57 7.30 -15.30
N GLN A 110 4.19 7.63 -14.06
CA GLN A 110 5.12 7.67 -12.95
C GLN A 110 5.52 6.29 -12.41
N LEU A 111 4.71 5.27 -12.67
CA LEU A 111 4.98 3.94 -12.13
C LEU A 111 6.21 3.30 -12.80
N PRO A 112 7.09 2.64 -12.03
CA PRO A 112 8.24 1.92 -12.56
C PRO A 112 7.81 0.73 -13.42
N ARG A 113 8.74 0.22 -14.24
CA ARG A 113 8.50 -0.96 -15.11
C ARG A 113 8.10 -2.22 -14.34
N SER A 114 8.48 -2.32 -13.07
CA SER A 114 8.08 -3.45 -12.21
C SER A 114 6.57 -3.55 -12.00
N LEU A 115 5.81 -2.50 -12.30
CA LEU A 115 4.34 -2.45 -12.18
C LEU A 115 3.65 -2.39 -13.55
N ASP A 116 4.33 -2.79 -14.64
CA ASP A 116 3.75 -2.75 -15.99
C ASP A 116 2.51 -3.65 -16.13
N ASN A 117 2.41 -4.73 -15.33
CA ASN A 117 1.20 -5.55 -15.23
C ASN A 117 -0.02 -4.75 -14.75
N ILE A 118 0.16 -3.88 -13.74
CA ILE A 118 -0.91 -3.01 -13.23
C ILE A 118 -1.30 -2.01 -14.31
N LYS A 119 -0.32 -1.39 -15.00
CA LYS A 119 -0.61 -0.48 -16.11
C LYS A 119 -1.45 -1.15 -17.18
N GLN A 120 -1.03 -2.34 -17.64
CA GLN A 120 -1.73 -3.07 -18.69
C GLN A 120 -3.14 -3.49 -18.27
N THR A 121 -3.32 -3.89 -17.01
CA THR A 121 -4.63 -4.29 -16.48
C THR A 121 -5.62 -3.13 -16.52
N ILE A 122 -5.16 -1.93 -16.16
CA ILE A 122 -5.99 -0.72 -16.17
C ILE A 122 -6.26 -0.25 -17.61
N THR A 123 -5.26 -0.23 -18.48
CA THR A 123 -5.43 0.30 -19.85
C THR A 123 -6.18 -0.65 -20.79
N HIS A 124 -6.19 -1.96 -20.51
CA HIS A 124 -6.82 -2.97 -21.36
C HIS A 124 -7.96 -3.71 -20.65
N SER A 125 -8.58 -3.09 -19.64
CA SER A 125 -9.73 -3.69 -18.96
C SER A 125 -10.82 -4.04 -19.98
N ARG A 126 -11.23 -5.32 -19.99
CA ARG A 126 -12.18 -5.87 -20.97
C ARG A 126 -13.60 -5.37 -20.76
N ASP A 127 -13.89 -4.85 -19.57
CA ASP A 127 -15.25 -4.49 -19.14
C ASP A 127 -15.65 -3.07 -19.56
N GLY A 128 -14.79 -2.36 -20.31
CA GLY A 128 -15.08 -0.99 -20.74
C GLY A 128 -15.19 0.01 -19.59
N GLU A 129 -14.72 -0.39 -18.40
CA GLU A 129 -14.61 0.47 -17.22
C GLU A 129 -13.83 1.73 -17.58
N GLU A 130 -14.41 2.89 -17.25
CA GLU A 130 -13.74 4.18 -17.41
C GLU A 130 -12.39 4.15 -16.67
N ILE A 131 -11.35 4.66 -17.31
CA ILE A 131 -10.01 4.72 -16.73
C ILE A 131 -10.02 5.82 -15.66
N LYS A 132 -10.01 5.40 -14.39
CA LYS A 132 -10.13 6.30 -13.23
C LYS A 132 -8.95 6.21 -12.27
N PRO A 133 -8.62 7.32 -11.57
CA PRO A 133 -7.58 7.31 -10.55
C PRO A 133 -7.87 6.31 -9.44
N GLU A 134 -9.14 6.15 -9.06
CA GLU A 134 -9.61 5.25 -8.01
C GLU A 134 -9.28 3.79 -8.34
N THR A 135 -9.47 3.40 -9.60
CA THR A 135 -9.15 2.06 -10.09
C THR A 135 -7.65 1.79 -9.97
N LEU A 136 -6.82 2.76 -10.37
CA LEU A 136 -5.36 2.66 -10.19
C LEU A 136 -4.98 2.51 -8.71
N LEU A 137 -5.51 3.37 -7.85
CA LEU A 137 -5.21 3.33 -6.41
C LEU A 137 -5.63 2.01 -5.79
N HIS A 138 -6.77 1.46 -6.20
CA HIS A 138 -7.25 0.16 -5.74
C HIS A 138 -6.30 -0.98 -6.14
N HIS A 139 -5.83 -1.01 -7.39
CA HIS A 139 -4.84 -2.01 -7.82
C HIS A 139 -3.51 -1.88 -7.05
N LEU A 140 -3.07 -0.66 -6.72
CA LEU A 140 -1.88 -0.44 -5.90
C LEU A 140 -2.07 -0.90 -4.45
N GLU A 141 -3.26 -0.74 -3.87
CA GLU A 141 -3.60 -1.25 -2.54
C GLU A 141 -3.59 -2.77 -2.49
N ILE A 142 -4.16 -3.43 -3.51
CA ILE A 142 -4.12 -4.88 -3.66
C ILE A 142 -2.65 -5.34 -3.70
N HIS A 143 -1.85 -4.71 -4.55
CA HIS A 143 -0.43 -5.06 -4.69
C HIS A 143 0.34 -4.87 -3.37
N LEU A 144 0.10 -3.78 -2.65
CA LEU A 144 0.70 -3.53 -1.34
C LEU A 144 0.30 -4.62 -0.33
N ASN A 145 -0.96 -5.05 -0.33
CA ASN A 145 -1.44 -6.11 0.56
C ASN A 145 -0.80 -7.47 0.20
N GLU A 146 -0.68 -7.80 -1.08
CA GLU A 146 0.04 -9.00 -1.54
C GLU A 146 1.49 -8.99 -1.04
N LEU A 147 2.21 -7.87 -1.17
CA LEU A 147 3.57 -7.75 -0.65
C LEU A 147 3.64 -7.99 0.87
N LYS A 148 2.68 -7.44 1.64
CA LYS A 148 2.58 -7.65 3.09
C LYS A 148 2.35 -9.13 3.43
N VAL A 149 1.44 -9.82 2.74
CA VAL A 149 1.17 -11.25 2.91
C VAL A 149 2.39 -12.10 2.53
N THR A 150 3.07 -11.76 1.44
CA THR A 150 4.24 -12.51 0.95
C THR A 150 5.46 -12.35 1.86
N ASN A 151 5.63 -11.17 2.47
CA ASN A 151 6.69 -10.95 3.45
C ASN A 151 6.39 -11.61 4.80
N ALA A 152 5.11 -11.62 5.22
CA ALA A 152 4.67 -12.35 6.41
C ALA A 152 4.86 -13.87 6.24
N SER A 153 4.59 -14.41 5.04
CA SER A 153 4.83 -15.82 4.76
C SER A 153 6.32 -16.16 4.70
N LYS A 154 7.18 -15.31 4.11
CA LYS A 154 8.65 -15.48 4.14
C LYS A 154 9.22 -15.50 5.57
N SER A 155 8.67 -14.71 6.49
CA SER A 155 9.03 -14.77 7.92
C SER A 155 8.57 -16.07 8.59
N LYS A 156 7.49 -16.68 8.08
CA LYS A 156 6.93 -17.96 8.54
C LYS A 156 7.56 -19.20 7.84
N THR A 157 8.30 -19.02 6.74
CA THR A 157 8.94 -20.11 5.97
C THR A 157 10.10 -20.79 6.68
N ILE A 158 10.47 -20.40 7.91
CA ILE A 158 11.41 -21.19 8.72
C ILE A 158 10.74 -22.44 9.34
N VAL A 159 9.40 -22.56 9.36
CA VAL A 159 8.73 -23.68 10.07
C VAL A 159 7.75 -24.49 9.20
N THR A 160 7.61 -24.22 7.90
CA THR A 160 6.74 -25.08 7.06
C THR A 160 7.26 -25.21 5.64
N THR A 161 8.34 -25.98 5.47
CA THR A 161 8.63 -26.64 4.20
C THR A 161 7.61 -27.77 4.01
N MET A 162 6.51 -27.47 3.31
CA MET A 162 5.67 -28.51 2.71
C MET A 162 6.57 -29.33 1.77
N TYR A 163 6.86 -30.57 2.17
CA TYR A 163 7.65 -31.54 1.44
C TYR A 163 6.99 -31.84 0.09
N THR A 164 7.51 -31.28 -1.00
CA THR A 164 7.27 -31.75 -2.38
C THR A 164 8.51 -32.39 -2.99
N ASN A 165 9.39 -32.96 -2.16
CA ASN A 165 10.49 -33.76 -2.67
C ASN A 165 10.00 -35.19 -2.90
N GLU A 166 9.89 -35.57 -4.18
CA GLU A 166 9.74 -36.97 -4.64
C GLU A 166 10.91 -37.87 -4.21
N ASP A 167 11.94 -37.30 -3.60
CA ASP A 167 13.08 -38.03 -3.06
C ASP A 167 12.61 -38.97 -1.95
N GLN A 168 12.71 -40.28 -2.20
CA GLN A 168 12.47 -41.34 -1.21
C GLN A 168 13.68 -41.62 -0.31
N ARG A 169 14.74 -40.81 -0.45
CA ARG A 169 16.00 -40.94 0.27
C ARG A 169 15.88 -40.33 1.68
N CYS A 170 16.53 -40.96 2.64
CA CYS A 170 16.64 -40.46 4.01
C CYS A 170 17.92 -39.61 4.13
N SER A 171 17.84 -38.47 4.79
CA SER A 171 18.97 -37.58 5.07
C SER A 171 19.66 -37.96 6.38
N ALA A 172 20.96 -37.66 6.50
CA ALA A 172 21.77 -38.05 7.66
C ALA A 172 21.12 -37.59 8.98
N GLY A 173 20.63 -38.54 9.79
CA GLY A 173 19.95 -38.28 11.06
C GLY A 173 18.42 -38.19 11.00
N THR A 174 17.78 -38.27 9.81
CA THR A 174 16.32 -38.16 9.68
C THR A 174 15.74 -39.20 8.72
N HIS A 175 14.79 -40.01 9.19
CA HIS A 175 14.06 -40.94 8.33
C HIS A 175 12.99 -40.19 7.54
N ASN A 176 12.95 -40.45 6.23
CA ASN A 176 11.93 -39.94 5.34
C ASN A 176 10.67 -40.84 5.44
N PRO A 177 9.53 -40.32 5.91
CA PRO A 177 8.28 -41.09 6.03
C PRO A 177 7.76 -41.67 4.71
N ASN A 178 8.18 -41.09 3.57
CA ASN A 178 7.80 -41.53 2.23
C ASN A 178 8.71 -42.64 1.67
N SER A 179 9.69 -43.13 2.44
CA SER A 179 10.57 -44.21 1.97
C SER A 179 9.83 -45.55 1.93
N ARG A 180 9.70 -46.12 0.73
CA ARG A 180 9.11 -47.46 0.52
C ARG A 180 10.11 -48.60 0.71
N THR A 181 11.40 -48.29 0.81
CA THR A 181 12.49 -49.29 0.79
C THR A 181 12.77 -49.90 2.17
N HIS A 182 12.41 -49.20 3.25
CA HIS A 182 12.63 -49.65 4.62
C HIS A 182 11.70 -48.91 5.59
N THR A 183 11.40 -49.53 6.73
CA THR A 183 10.68 -48.88 7.85
C THR A 183 11.63 -48.05 8.71
N LYS A 184 11.09 -47.11 9.50
CA LYS A 184 11.84 -46.21 10.39
C LYS A 184 12.88 -46.95 11.26
N ASP A 185 12.51 -48.10 11.80
CA ASP A 185 13.34 -48.89 12.73
C ASP A 185 14.59 -49.49 12.07
N LYS A 186 14.57 -49.61 10.73
CA LYS A 186 15.65 -50.17 9.91
C LYS A 186 16.39 -49.10 9.11
N CYS A 187 16.09 -47.82 9.33
CA CYS A 187 16.70 -46.72 8.61
C CYS A 187 18.16 -46.53 9.02
N TRP A 188 19.09 -46.73 8.08
CA TRP A 188 20.53 -46.51 8.32
C TRP A 188 20.89 -45.04 8.53
N ALA A 189 20.03 -44.11 8.12
CA ALA A 189 20.22 -42.69 8.37
C ALA A 189 19.87 -42.31 9.82
N LEU A 190 18.96 -43.05 10.48
CA LEU A 190 18.68 -42.93 11.92
C LEU A 190 19.61 -43.79 12.78
N TYR A 191 20.00 -44.96 12.26
CA TYR A 191 20.75 -45.98 12.99
C TYR A 191 21.99 -46.43 12.20
N PRO A 192 23.04 -45.59 12.08
CA PRO A 192 24.27 -45.93 11.35
C PRO A 192 24.96 -47.21 11.87
N GLU A 193 24.82 -47.51 13.15
CA GLU A 193 25.35 -48.71 13.78
C GLU A 193 24.72 -50.00 13.21
N LYS A 194 23.44 -49.97 12.84
CA LYS A 194 22.78 -51.12 12.19
C LYS A 194 23.29 -51.37 10.78
N ARG A 195 23.77 -50.32 10.10
CA ARG A 195 24.43 -50.44 8.79
C ARG A 195 25.76 -51.18 8.91
N LEU A 196 26.57 -50.84 9.92
CA LEU A 196 27.86 -51.48 10.17
C LEU A 196 27.69 -52.98 10.51
N VAL A 197 26.71 -53.32 11.35
CA VAL A 197 26.39 -54.72 11.69
C VAL A 197 25.93 -55.50 10.45
N PHE A 198 25.10 -54.90 9.60
CA PHE A 198 24.65 -55.53 8.35
C PHE A 198 25.80 -55.78 7.37
N LEU A 199 26.70 -54.79 7.20
CA LEU A 199 27.86 -54.93 6.31
C LEU A 199 28.80 -56.04 6.79
N LYS A 200 29.10 -56.09 8.10
CA LYS A 200 29.93 -57.13 8.71
C LYS A 200 29.32 -58.53 8.51
N LYS A 201 28.01 -58.68 8.74
CA LYS A 201 27.30 -59.95 8.52
C LYS A 201 27.30 -60.38 7.05
N ARG A 202 27.24 -59.43 6.12
CA ARG A 202 27.31 -59.71 4.67
C ARG A 202 28.70 -60.19 4.26
N GLU A 203 29.76 -59.59 4.80
CA GLU A 203 31.15 -59.99 4.56
C GLU A 203 31.44 -61.38 5.13
N GLU A 204 30.92 -61.70 6.33
CA GLU A 204 30.99 -63.03 6.94
C GLU A 204 30.25 -64.11 6.12
N LEU A 205 29.13 -63.77 5.47
CA LEU A 205 28.41 -64.68 4.58
C LEU A 205 29.15 -64.90 3.25
N GLN A 206 29.77 -63.85 2.69
CA GLN A 206 30.56 -63.95 1.46
C GLN A 206 31.87 -64.71 1.64
N THR A 207 32.50 -64.63 2.81
CA THR A 207 33.71 -65.39 3.16
C THR A 207 33.41 -66.88 3.40
N LYS A 208 32.24 -67.20 3.98
CA LYS A 208 31.76 -68.60 4.11
C LYS A 208 31.35 -69.23 2.77
N ALA A 209 30.79 -68.46 1.84
CA ALA A 209 30.43 -68.95 0.51
C ALA A 209 31.63 -69.15 -0.44
N LYS A 210 32.81 -68.59 -0.10
CA LYS A 210 34.07 -68.79 -0.85
C LYS A 210 34.94 -69.92 -0.30
N THR A 211 34.58 -70.48 0.85
CA THR A 211 35.33 -71.55 1.54
C THR A 211 34.59 -72.89 1.57
N ALA A 212 33.48 -73.00 0.83
CA ALA A 212 32.77 -74.25 0.51
C ALA A 212 32.92 -74.52 -0.99
#